data_AF-A0A060TCK1-F1
#
_entry.id   AF-A0A060TCK1-F1
#
_cell.length_a   1.000
_cell.length_b   1.000
_cell.length_c   1.000
_cell.angle_alpha   90.00
_cell.angle_beta   90.00
_cell.angle_gamma   90.00
#
_symmetry.space_group_name_H-M   'P 1'
#
loop_
_entity.id
_entity.type
_entity.pdbx_description
1 polymer ?
#
loop_
_entity_poly.entity_id
_entity_poly.type
_entity_poly.pdbx_seq_one_letter_code
_entity_poly.pdbx_strand_id
1 'polypeptide(L)'
;MAVKICPETGVGEWFDRERATHPVPAPASQLSPLFPELIDESYKPITPVSKDGETVEELHQRAIECVTNLINELKNEPEIKTVLLVTHAATKIALGRALLGDPNAEIRTGTCSVDKYVLSSDDKSGAPGDWTQQMNGYADFLTKGEEMHWSFGMLLQSKL
;
A
#
# COMPACT_ATOMS: atom_id res chain seq x y z
N MET A 1 0.16 22.19 -11.88
CA MET A 1 -0.71 21.10 -12.32
C MET A 1 -0.94 20.18 -11.13
N ALA A 2 -2.16 19.70 -10.91
CA ALA A 2 -2.45 18.75 -9.84
C ALA A 2 -1.82 17.38 -10.17
N VAL A 3 -1.36 16.66 -9.16
CA VAL A 3 -0.87 15.27 -9.31
C VAL A 3 -2.08 14.39 -9.64
N LYS A 4 -1.99 13.60 -10.72
CA LYS A 4 -3.04 12.63 -11.09
C LYS A 4 -3.03 11.44 -10.15
N ILE A 5 -4.20 10.85 -9.93
CA ILE A 5 -4.42 9.67 -9.09
C ILE A 5 -4.52 8.45 -9.98
N CYS A 6 -3.60 7.50 -9.77
CA CYS A 6 -3.56 6.20 -10.44
C CYS A 6 -4.22 5.14 -9.56
N PRO A 7 -5.39 4.59 -9.92
CA PRO A 7 -6.07 3.57 -9.09
C PRO A 7 -5.35 2.21 -9.21
N GLU A 8 -4.36 1.95 -8.36
CA GLU A 8 -3.64 0.66 -8.29
C GLU A 8 -4.38 -0.33 -7.39
N THR A 9 -4.79 -1.48 -7.93
CA THR A 9 -5.54 -2.49 -7.17
C THR A 9 -4.67 -3.29 -6.21
N GLY A 10 -3.36 -3.46 -6.50
CA GLY A 10 -2.41 -4.17 -5.65
C GLY A 10 -2.21 -3.57 -4.26
N VAL A 11 -2.49 -2.27 -4.11
CA VAL A 11 -2.51 -1.58 -2.82
C VAL A 11 -3.90 -1.52 -2.18
N GLY A 12 -4.86 -2.28 -2.70
CA GLY A 12 -6.22 -2.36 -2.20
C GLY A 12 -6.33 -3.03 -0.82
N GLU A 13 -7.55 -3.06 -0.30
CA GLU A 13 -7.87 -3.70 0.98
C GLU A 13 -7.47 -5.19 1.01
N TRP A 14 -7.26 -5.71 2.21
CA TRP A 14 -7.15 -7.14 2.45
C TRP A 14 -8.50 -7.71 2.87
N PHE A 15 -8.96 -8.73 2.16
CA PHE A 15 -10.10 -9.55 2.58
C PHE A 15 -9.62 -10.96 2.87
N ASP A 16 -9.80 -11.40 4.12
CA ASP A 16 -9.52 -12.78 4.51
C ASP A 16 -10.31 -13.76 3.62
N ARG A 17 -9.68 -14.87 3.24
CA ARG A 17 -10.29 -15.91 2.41
C ARG A 17 -11.57 -16.49 3.02
N GLU A 18 -11.65 -16.56 4.35
CA GLU A 18 -12.83 -17.05 5.07
C GLU A 18 -13.97 -16.02 5.14
N ARG A 19 -13.74 -14.77 4.72
CA ARG A 19 -14.78 -13.73 4.68
C ARG A 19 -15.89 -14.14 3.71
N ALA A 20 -17.14 -13.94 4.13
CA ALA A 20 -18.32 -14.33 3.34
C ALA A 20 -18.43 -13.63 1.97
N THR A 21 -17.80 -12.47 1.79
CA THR A 21 -17.77 -11.75 0.51
C THR A 21 -16.38 -11.15 0.29
N HIS A 22 -16.06 -10.85 -0.97
CA HIS A 22 -14.79 -10.23 -1.36
C HIS A 22 -15.09 -9.07 -2.33
N PRO A 23 -15.35 -7.86 -1.81
CA PRO A 23 -15.65 -6.69 -2.63
C PRO A 23 -14.52 -6.41 -3.63
N VAL A 24 -14.91 -6.12 -4.87
CA VAL A 24 -13.99 -5.66 -5.93
C VAL A 24 -14.23 -4.14 -6.10
N PRO A 25 -13.16 -3.31 -6.10
CA PRO A 25 -13.32 -1.87 -6.26
C PRO A 25 -13.85 -1.51 -7.65
N ALA A 26 -14.49 -0.35 -7.74
CA ALA A 26 -14.97 0.20 -9.01
C ALA A 26 -13.79 0.52 -9.95
N PRO A 27 -13.94 0.33 -11.28
CA PRO A 27 -12.90 0.70 -12.25
C PRO A 27 -12.75 2.22 -12.37
N ALA A 28 -11.61 2.67 -12.89
CA ALA A 28 -11.29 4.10 -13.07
C ALA A 28 -12.39 4.87 -13.82
N SER A 29 -13.03 4.28 -14.82
CA SER A 29 -14.12 4.89 -15.59
C SER A 29 -15.38 5.17 -14.75
N GLN A 30 -15.60 4.44 -13.65
CA GLN A 30 -16.69 4.70 -12.71
C GLN A 30 -16.27 5.69 -11.61
N LEU A 31 -14.97 5.76 -11.28
CA LEU A 31 -14.44 6.71 -10.30
C LEU A 31 -14.26 8.13 -10.87
N SER A 32 -13.89 8.24 -12.15
CA SER A 32 -13.59 9.51 -12.83
C SER A 32 -14.73 10.54 -12.75
N PRO A 33 -16.02 10.17 -12.93
CA PRO A 33 -17.13 11.10 -12.73
C PRO A 33 -17.31 11.61 -11.28
N LEU A 34 -16.84 10.85 -10.29
CA LEU A 34 -16.92 11.23 -8.86
C LEU A 34 -15.75 12.12 -8.42
N PHE A 35 -14.61 12.02 -9.12
CA PHE A 35 -13.40 12.81 -8.86
C PHE A 35 -12.90 13.47 -10.15
N PRO A 36 -13.64 14.46 -10.68
CA PRO A 36 -13.35 15.05 -11.97
C PRO A 36 -11.91 15.55 -12.06
N GLU A 37 -11.26 15.27 -13.19
CA GLU A 37 -9.89 15.69 -13.51
C GLU A 37 -8.78 15.13 -12.60
N LEU A 38 -9.09 14.35 -11.57
CA LEU A 38 -8.08 13.76 -10.68
C LEU A 38 -7.66 12.36 -11.11
N ILE A 39 -8.60 11.53 -11.55
CA ILE A 39 -8.33 10.13 -11.92
C ILE A 39 -7.61 10.05 -13.27
N ASP A 40 -6.56 9.25 -13.33
CA ASP A 40 -5.93 8.82 -14.57
C ASP A 40 -6.58 7.53 -15.09
N GLU A 41 -7.40 7.64 -16.13
CA GLU A 41 -8.05 6.49 -16.77
C GLU A 41 -7.11 5.68 -17.68
N SER A 42 -5.96 6.26 -18.05
CA SER A 42 -4.96 5.58 -18.87
C SER A 42 -4.15 4.57 -18.05
N TYR A 43 -3.97 4.82 -16.75
CA TYR A 43 -3.31 3.91 -15.83
C TYR A 43 -4.01 2.54 -15.80
N LYS A 44 -3.21 1.47 -15.86
CA LYS A 44 -3.65 0.09 -15.72
C LYS A 44 -2.99 -0.51 -14.49
N PRO A 45 -3.77 -1.08 -13.55
CA PRO A 45 -3.19 -1.74 -12.39
C PRO A 45 -2.21 -2.83 -12.81
N ILE A 46 -1.05 -2.87 -12.16
CA ILE A 46 0.07 -3.74 -12.56
C ILE A 46 0.20 -4.97 -11.67
N THR A 47 -0.52 -5.01 -10.54
CA THR A 47 -0.53 -6.15 -9.64
C THR A 47 -1.89 -6.83 -9.65
N PRO A 48 -1.96 -8.09 -10.11
CA PRO A 48 -3.17 -8.89 -9.97
C PRO A 48 -3.56 -9.07 -8.50
N VAL A 49 -4.85 -9.07 -8.20
CA VAL A 49 -5.38 -9.29 -6.85
C VAL A 49 -6.37 -10.44 -6.88
N SER A 50 -6.36 -11.27 -5.84
CA SER A 50 -7.33 -12.35 -5.67
C SER A 50 -8.75 -11.80 -5.58
N LYS A 51 -9.70 -12.47 -6.23
CA LYS A 51 -11.14 -12.18 -6.11
C LYS A 51 -11.83 -12.99 -5.01
N ASP A 52 -11.12 -13.96 -4.43
CA ASP A 52 -11.64 -14.92 -3.45
C ASP A 52 -11.01 -14.72 -2.06
N GLY A 53 -10.39 -13.55 -1.85
CA GLY A 53 -9.64 -13.22 -0.65
C GLY A 53 -8.27 -13.89 -0.58
N GLU A 54 -7.56 -13.57 0.49
CA GLU A 54 -6.13 -13.87 0.67
C GLU A 54 -5.88 -14.32 2.11
N THR A 55 -4.99 -15.29 2.32
CA THR A 55 -4.38 -15.50 3.64
C THR A 55 -3.42 -14.34 3.97
N VAL A 56 -2.96 -14.26 5.21
CA VAL A 56 -1.97 -13.23 5.61
C VAL A 56 -0.67 -13.40 4.82
N GLU A 57 -0.25 -14.62 4.56
CA GLU A 57 0.95 -14.94 3.77
C GLU A 57 0.78 -14.50 2.31
N GLU A 58 -0.37 -14.78 1.71
CA GLU A 58 -0.69 -14.35 0.35
C GLU A 58 -0.74 -12.82 0.22
N LEU A 59 -1.28 -12.11 1.22
CA LEU A 59 -1.23 -10.64 1.27
C LEU A 59 0.21 -10.11 1.29
N HIS A 60 1.10 -10.71 2.08
CA HIS A 60 2.51 -10.30 2.10
C HIS A 60 3.20 -10.58 0.76
N GLN A 61 2.88 -11.71 0.12
CA GLN A 61 3.39 -12.03 -1.21
C GLN A 61 2.90 -11.02 -2.26
N ARG A 62 1.61 -10.67 -2.25
CA ARG A 62 1.03 -9.62 -3.10
C ARG A 62 1.75 -8.28 -2.90
N ALA A 63 2.05 -7.91 -1.66
CA ALA A 63 2.76 -6.67 -1.36
C ALA A 63 4.19 -6.66 -1.93
N ILE A 64 4.93 -7.77 -1.86
CA ILE A 64 6.26 -7.92 -2.47
C ILE A 64 6.19 -7.76 -3.98
N GLU A 65 5.22 -8.42 -4.62
CA GLU A 65 4.99 -8.32 -6.07
C GLU A 65 4.60 -6.88 -6.47
N CYS A 66 3.73 -6.23 -5.69
CA CYS A 66 3.29 -4.86 -5.94
C CYS A 66 4.44 -3.86 -5.89
N VAL A 67 5.24 -3.90 -4.81
CA VAL A 67 6.42 -3.04 -4.66
C VAL A 67 7.40 -3.28 -5.82
N THR A 68 7.68 -4.54 -6.14
CA THR A 68 8.60 -4.92 -7.22
C THR A 68 8.12 -4.40 -8.57
N ASN A 69 6.85 -4.58 -8.91
CA ASN A 69 6.28 -4.13 -10.18
C ASN A 69 6.25 -2.60 -10.26
N LEU A 70 5.84 -1.90 -9.20
CA LEU A 70 5.81 -0.43 -9.16
C LEU A 70 7.19 0.16 -9.38
N ILE A 71 8.22 -0.36 -8.70
CA ILE A 71 9.60 0.10 -8.90
C ILE A 71 10.09 -0.17 -10.32
N ASN A 72 9.71 -1.30 -10.92
CA ASN A 72 10.07 -1.60 -12.30
C ASN A 72 9.39 -0.66 -13.31
N GLU A 73 8.10 -0.34 -13.13
CA GLU A 73 7.42 0.65 -13.97
C GLU A 73 8.04 2.04 -13.83
N LEU A 74 8.36 2.46 -12.61
CA LEU A 74 8.96 3.77 -12.34
C LEU A 74 10.36 3.93 -12.95
N LYS A 75 11.06 2.85 -13.29
CA LYS A 75 12.33 2.94 -14.05
C LYS A 75 12.13 3.52 -15.46
N ASN A 76 10.92 3.40 -16.01
CA ASN A 76 10.55 3.99 -17.30
C ASN A 76 10.15 5.48 -17.17
N GLU A 77 9.98 5.99 -15.94
CA GLU A 77 9.55 7.36 -15.63
C GLU A 77 10.62 8.06 -14.76
N PRO A 78 11.85 8.28 -15.28
CA PRO A 78 13.01 8.70 -14.50
C PRO A 78 12.87 10.06 -13.81
N GLU A 79 11.93 10.90 -14.22
CA GLU A 79 11.58 12.17 -13.58
C GLU A 79 10.83 11.99 -12.25
N ILE A 80 10.15 10.86 -12.04
CA ILE A 80 9.40 10.59 -10.82
C ILE A 80 10.37 10.09 -9.75
N LYS A 81 10.62 10.93 -8.74
CA LYS A 81 11.50 10.61 -7.60
C LYS A 81 10.75 10.25 -6.32
N THR A 82 9.44 10.45 -6.28
CA THR A 82 8.62 10.23 -5.08
C THR A 82 7.20 9.86 -5.50
N VAL A 83 6.66 8.83 -4.86
CA VAL A 83 5.29 8.35 -5.04
C VAL A 83 4.61 8.32 -3.67
N LEU A 84 3.32 8.64 -3.65
CA LEU A 84 2.47 8.47 -2.48
C LEU A 84 1.49 7.33 -2.74
N LEU A 85 1.51 6.32 -1.87
CA LEU A 85 0.52 5.25 -1.85
C LEU A 85 -0.50 5.54 -0.74
N VAL A 86 -1.78 5.61 -1.10
CA VAL A 86 -2.89 5.71 -0.15
C VAL A 86 -3.56 4.34 -0.11
N THR A 87 -3.56 3.70 1.06
CA THR A 87 -3.92 2.28 1.22
C THR A 87 -4.55 2.02 2.59
N HIS A 88 -4.87 0.76 2.85
CA HIS A 88 -5.54 0.25 4.05
C HIS A 88 -4.54 -0.29 5.08
N ALA A 89 -4.97 -0.49 6.32
CA ALA A 89 -4.07 -0.83 7.43
C ALA A 89 -3.27 -2.13 7.20
N ALA A 90 -3.93 -3.24 6.83
CA ALA A 90 -3.24 -4.51 6.61
C ALA A 90 -2.24 -4.45 5.46
N THR A 91 -2.66 -3.86 4.34
CA THR A 91 -1.83 -3.66 3.15
C THR A 91 -0.66 -2.71 3.42
N LYS A 92 -0.87 -1.63 4.20
CA LYS A 92 0.19 -0.72 4.64
C LYS A 92 1.31 -1.47 5.39
N ILE A 93 0.94 -2.35 6.31
CA ILE A 93 1.92 -3.19 7.05
C ILE A 93 2.69 -4.09 6.07
N ALA A 94 1.96 -4.79 5.20
CA ALA A 94 2.57 -5.72 4.24
C ALA A 94 3.53 -5.00 3.27
N LEU A 95 3.14 -3.84 2.74
CA LEU A 95 3.98 -3.00 1.87
C LEU A 95 5.22 -2.49 2.61
N GLY A 96 5.06 -2.01 3.86
CA GLY A 96 6.17 -1.56 4.68
C GLY A 96 7.19 -2.67 4.95
N ARG A 97 6.72 -3.86 5.30
CA ARG A 97 7.55 -5.07 5.48
C ARG A 97 8.26 -5.48 4.19
N ALA A 98 7.56 -5.44 3.06
CA ALA A 98 8.13 -5.73 1.75
C ALA A 98 9.26 -4.74 1.40
N LEU A 99 9.03 -3.43 1.54
CA LEU A 99 10.06 -2.40 1.29
C LEU A 99 11.31 -2.60 2.16
N LEU A 100 11.12 -2.93 3.43
CA LEU A 100 12.21 -3.16 4.38
C LEU A 100 12.90 -4.52 4.22
N GLY A 101 12.30 -5.46 3.48
CA GLY A 101 12.80 -6.84 3.42
C GLY A 101 12.75 -7.57 4.77
N ASP A 102 11.89 -7.12 5.68
CA ASP A 102 11.75 -7.66 7.04
C ASP A 102 10.28 -8.03 7.31
N PRO A 103 9.91 -9.32 7.35
CA PRO A 103 8.54 -9.76 7.59
C PRO A 103 8.05 -9.47 9.02
N ASN A 104 8.94 -9.14 9.95
CA ASN A 104 8.61 -8.85 11.35
C ASN A 104 8.61 -7.36 11.67
N ALA A 105 8.91 -6.49 10.70
CA ALA A 105 8.93 -5.05 10.93
C ALA A 105 7.60 -4.55 11.53
N GLU A 106 7.71 -3.72 12.56
CA GLU A 106 6.58 -3.09 13.23
C GLU A 106 6.16 -1.81 12.48
N ILE A 107 4.96 -1.83 11.90
CA ILE A 107 4.44 -0.71 11.11
C ILE A 107 3.18 -0.15 11.79
N ARG A 108 3.19 1.14 12.09
CA ARG A 108 2.13 1.86 12.82
C ARG A 108 1.05 2.34 11.86
N THR A 109 -0.21 1.92 12.04
CA THR A 109 -1.29 2.07 11.03
C THR A 109 -2.48 2.92 11.46
N GLY A 110 -2.28 3.92 12.33
CA GLY A 110 -3.34 4.87 12.64
C GLY A 110 -4.02 5.46 11.39
N THR A 111 -5.27 5.86 11.54
CA THR A 111 -6.04 6.50 10.47
C THR A 111 -5.30 7.73 9.95
N CYS A 112 -5.16 7.83 8.63
CA CYS A 112 -4.39 8.89 7.96
C CYS A 112 -2.92 9.00 8.39
N SER A 113 -2.34 8.00 9.04
CA SER A 113 -0.92 8.01 9.37
C SER A 113 -0.05 7.85 8.10
N VAL A 114 1.15 8.43 8.14
CA VAL A 114 2.06 8.44 7.00
C VAL A 114 3.35 7.71 7.36
N ASP A 115 3.75 6.78 6.50
CA ASP A 115 5.11 6.24 6.49
C ASP A 115 5.94 6.93 5.42
N LYS A 116 7.26 6.98 5.65
CA LYS A 116 8.21 7.44 4.64
C LYS A 116 9.34 6.44 4.53
N TYR A 117 9.56 5.95 3.32
CA TYR A 117 10.66 5.07 2.98
C TYR A 117 11.57 5.77 1.97
N VAL A 118 12.88 5.65 2.16
CA VAL A 118 13.89 6.22 1.26
C VAL A 118 14.89 5.13 0.88
N LEU A 119 15.40 5.17 -0.35
CA LEU A 119 16.50 4.29 -0.76
C LEU A 119 17.67 4.47 0.20
N SER A 120 18.26 3.36 0.62
CA SER A 120 19.37 3.37 1.58
C SER A 120 20.62 4.04 1.00
N SER A 121 20.80 3.99 -0.33
CA SER A 121 21.88 4.62 -1.07
C SER A 121 21.52 4.70 -2.56
N ASP A 122 22.18 5.60 -3.30
CA ASP A 122 21.91 5.87 -4.73
C ASP A 122 22.35 4.74 -5.68
N ASP A 123 23.18 3.80 -5.20
CA ASP A 123 23.63 2.63 -5.96
C ASP A 123 22.62 1.47 -5.91
N LYS A 124 21.56 1.59 -5.10
CA LYS A 124 20.53 0.56 -4.97
C LYS A 124 19.56 0.56 -6.14
N SER A 125 19.10 -0.65 -6.47
CA SER A 125 18.11 -0.86 -7.53
C SER A 125 16.68 -0.53 -7.12
N GLY A 126 16.46 -0.32 -5.83
CA GLY A 126 15.15 -0.15 -5.21
C GLY A 126 14.42 -1.46 -4.95
N ALA A 127 15.11 -2.61 -4.98
CA ALA A 127 14.50 -3.89 -4.65
C ALA A 127 13.97 -3.90 -3.20
N PRO A 128 13.01 -4.79 -2.87
CA PRO A 128 12.68 -5.11 -1.48
C PRO A 128 13.94 -5.31 -0.62
N GLY A 129 14.03 -4.60 0.51
CA GLY A 129 15.21 -4.58 1.39
C GLY A 129 16.25 -3.48 1.10
N ASP A 130 16.14 -2.77 -0.02
CA ASP A 130 17.02 -1.62 -0.32
C ASP A 130 16.58 -0.31 0.35
N TRP A 131 15.49 -0.32 1.13
CA TRP A 131 14.84 0.88 1.68
C TRP A 131 15.03 1.01 3.20
N THR A 132 15.08 2.25 3.69
CA THR A 132 15.04 2.58 5.11
C THR A 132 13.78 3.36 5.46
N GLN A 133 13.18 3.05 6.61
CA GLN A 133 12.02 3.79 7.12
C GLN A 133 12.49 5.04 7.89
N GLN A 134 12.01 6.21 7.45
CA GLN A 134 12.29 7.52 8.06
C GLN A 134 11.11 8.04 8.89
N MET A 135 9.90 7.58 8.59
CA MET A 135 8.68 7.86 9.35
C MET A 135 7.88 6.56 9.49
N ASN A 136 7.40 6.28 10.71
CA ASN A 136 6.60 5.10 11.02
C ASN A 136 5.28 5.53 11.68
N GLY A 137 4.21 5.53 10.89
CA GLY A 137 2.87 5.95 11.29
C GLY A 137 2.82 7.38 11.84
N TYR A 138 3.52 8.30 11.19
CA TYR A 138 3.56 9.70 11.59
C TYR A 138 2.14 10.29 11.52
N ALA A 139 1.69 10.89 12.63
CA ALA A 139 0.33 11.41 12.79
C ALA A 139 0.29 12.73 13.58
N ASP A 140 1.44 13.35 13.87
CA ASP A 140 1.50 14.57 14.70
C ASP A 140 0.84 15.78 14.02
N PHE A 141 0.63 15.72 12.71
CA PHE A 141 -0.12 16.72 11.95
C PHE A 141 -1.64 16.62 12.17
N LEU A 142 -2.14 15.55 12.77
CA LEU A 142 -3.55 15.37 13.11
C LEU A 142 -3.82 15.96 14.49
N THR A 143 -4.88 16.74 14.62
CA THR A 143 -5.25 17.42 15.88
C THR A 143 -5.54 16.47 17.05
N LYS A 144 -5.84 15.20 16.75
CA LYS A 144 -6.12 14.15 17.74
C LYS A 144 -5.00 13.12 17.86
N GLY A 145 -3.89 13.30 17.15
CA GLY A 145 -2.84 12.29 17.06
C GLY A 145 -3.33 11.01 16.38
N GLU A 146 -2.76 9.87 16.80
CA GLU A 146 -3.11 8.58 16.23
C GLU A 146 -4.46 8.05 16.76
N GLU A 147 -5.34 7.65 15.84
CA GLU A 147 -6.61 6.97 16.14
C GLU A 147 -6.72 5.66 15.35
N MET A 148 -7.38 4.64 15.92
CA MET A 148 -7.71 3.38 15.24
C MET A 148 -6.51 2.58 14.70
N HIS A 149 -5.40 2.53 15.44
CA HIS A 149 -4.28 1.64 15.12
C HIS A 149 -4.75 0.19 14.95
N TRP A 150 -4.19 -0.51 13.96
CA TRP A 150 -4.50 -1.91 13.69
C TRP A 150 -3.23 -2.74 13.44
N SER A 151 -3.20 -3.97 13.93
CA SER A 151 -2.13 -4.92 13.61
C SER A 151 -2.67 -6.34 13.45
N PHE A 152 -1.93 -7.19 12.74
CA PHE A 152 -2.30 -8.61 12.60
C PHE A 152 -2.46 -9.33 13.94
N GLY A 153 -1.76 -8.87 15.00
CA GLY A 153 -1.91 -9.43 16.35
C GLY A 153 -3.31 -9.25 16.93
N MET A 154 -4.09 -8.27 16.46
CA MET A 154 -5.48 -8.05 16.89
C MET A 154 -6.45 -9.10 16.34
N LEU A 155 -6.10 -9.80 15.25
CA LEU A 155 -6.94 -10.88 14.70
C LEU A 155 -7.12 -12.01 15.72
N LEU A 156 -6.08 -12.31 16.50
CA LEU A 156 -6.12 -13.32 17.56
C LEU A 156 -7.07 -12.94 18.71
N GLN A 157 -7.25 -11.64 18.96
CA GLN A 157 -8.13 -11.13 20.01
C GLN A 157 -9.62 -11.19 19.62
N SER A 158 -9.92 -11.19 18.33
CA SER A 158 -11.31 -11.31 17.83
C SER A 158 -11.86 -12.74 17.79
N LYS A 159 -11.00 -13.75 18.00
CA LYS A 159 -11.38 -15.18 18.02
C LYS A 159 -11.44 -15.76 19.46
N LEU A 160 -11.26 -14.93 20.48
CA LEU A 160 -11.43 -15.26 21.91
C LEU A 160 -12.70 -14.60 22.46
#